data_AF-A0ABD2LIR2-F1
#
_entry.id   AF-A0ABD2LIR2-F1
#
_cell.length_a   1.000
_cell.length_b   1.000
_cell.length_c   1.000
_cell.angle_alpha   90.00
_cell.angle_beta   90.00
_cell.angle_gamma   90.00
#
_symmetry.space_group_name_H-M   'P 1'
#
loop_
_entity.id
_entity.type
_entity.pdbx_description
1 polymer ?
#
loop_
_entity_poly.entity_id
_entity_poly.type
_entity_poly.pdbx_seq_one_letter_code
_entity_poly.pdbx_strand_id
1 'polypeptide(L)'
;MDSQLSAAETSVDSVCHQLVLRSANWQISPKLEQSIYWNVDRIFVDLNWSQNRSCPNPEVIQVQHTPMPSKEKAIEYLRHILDNSFRIRRLDLNIQVSTESVVNDILDVLNGHAKVQLEELFVRRRYVGSKFSGLVPLIRSNAKTLKQIGKIGLGEAIKALSDEIHLERLSLINFDLVEQDQRLDSEELAQNSRFYIRRLAGIGTTFDHLSYTCFTGFEITKMPALNMLRQCKVCYSKATVTGNSFDAICRSKVFV
;
A
#
# COMPACT_ATOMS: atom_id res chain seq x y z
N MET A 1 44.50 -62.96 4.45
CA MET A 1 43.81 -61.72 4.11
C MET A 1 44.05 -60.75 5.28
N ASP A 2 45.29 -60.32 5.54
CA ASP A 2 46.13 -59.39 4.73
C ASP A 2 45.38 -58.08 4.47
N SER A 3 45.86 -56.86 4.68
CA SER A 3 47.10 -56.30 5.20
C SER A 3 46.88 -54.77 5.37
N GLN A 4 47.36 -54.22 6.48
CA GLN A 4 48.17 -52.99 6.62
C GLN A 4 47.89 -51.67 5.86
N LEU A 5 48.38 -50.60 6.52
CA LEU A 5 48.68 -49.21 6.09
C LEU A 5 47.53 -48.20 6.22
N SER A 6 47.69 -46.93 6.58
CA SER A 6 48.72 -46.11 7.25
C SER A 6 48.33 -44.65 6.90
N ALA A 7 48.30 -43.77 7.90
CA ALA A 7 48.53 -42.32 7.88
C ALA A 7 47.90 -41.43 6.77
N ALA A 8 47.18 -40.37 7.19
CA ALA A 8 47.62 -38.97 7.03
C ALA A 8 46.50 -37.97 7.41
N GLU A 9 46.88 -36.97 8.24
CA GLU A 9 46.53 -35.54 8.13
C GLU A 9 45.03 -35.15 8.28
N THR A 10 44.59 -34.19 9.09
CA THR A 10 45.21 -32.99 9.66
C THR A 10 44.29 -32.46 10.78
N SER A 11 44.87 -31.78 11.76
CA SER A 11 44.19 -30.87 12.69
C SER A 11 43.23 -29.91 11.98
N VAL A 12 42.16 -29.47 12.64
CA VAL A 12 41.88 -28.04 12.94
C VAL A 12 40.68 -27.96 13.89
N ASP A 13 40.85 -27.14 14.92
CA ASP A 13 39.85 -26.64 15.86
C ASP A 13 38.48 -26.33 15.22
N SER A 14 37.44 -27.04 15.63
CA SER A 14 36.06 -26.61 15.43
C SER A 14 35.58 -25.92 16.70
N VAL A 15 36.06 -24.69 16.89
CA VAL A 15 35.54 -23.74 17.87
C VAL A 15 34.02 -23.69 17.71
N CYS A 16 33.32 -24.02 18.79
CA CYS A 16 31.89 -23.81 18.94
C CYS A 16 31.63 -22.30 18.80
N HIS A 17 31.39 -21.84 17.57
CA HIS A 17 30.90 -20.49 17.32
C HIS A 17 29.43 -20.43 17.75
N GLN A 18 29.22 -20.25 19.05
CA GLN A 18 28.12 -19.43 19.52
C GLN A 18 28.21 -18.12 18.74
N LEU A 19 27.31 -17.96 17.76
CA LEU A 19 26.99 -16.66 17.19
C LEU A 19 26.39 -15.83 18.31
N VAL A 20 27.28 -15.20 19.09
CA VAL A 20 26.98 -14.04 19.90
C VAL A 20 26.46 -13.01 18.92
N LEU A 21 25.13 -12.86 18.86
CA LEU A 21 24.47 -11.73 18.22
C LEU A 21 25.07 -10.47 18.84
N ARG A 22 26.04 -9.88 18.13
CA ARG A 22 26.64 -8.61 18.53
C ARG A 22 25.54 -7.56 18.49
N SER A 23 25.17 -7.11 19.67
CA SER A 23 24.35 -5.94 19.94
C SER A 23 25.10 -4.66 19.55
N ALA A 24 25.31 -4.40 18.25
CA ALA A 24 25.73 -3.09 17.76
C ALA A 24 25.65 -3.04 16.23
N ASN A 25 24.81 -2.14 15.71
CA ASN A 25 24.90 -1.40 14.44
C ASN A 25 23.54 -0.77 14.02
N TRP A 26 22.59 -0.62 14.95
CA TRP A 26 21.41 0.25 14.76
C TRP A 26 21.69 1.71 15.14
N GLN A 27 22.93 2.05 15.49
CA GLN A 27 23.36 3.44 15.50
C GLN A 27 23.22 3.95 14.08
N ILE A 28 22.29 4.90 13.93
CA ILE A 28 22.11 5.72 12.73
C ILE A 28 23.50 6.12 12.28
N SER A 29 23.94 5.54 11.16
CA SER A 29 25.29 5.79 10.67
C SER A 29 25.41 7.31 10.44
N PRO A 30 26.52 7.98 10.81
CA PRO A 30 26.69 9.43 10.58
C PRO A 30 26.58 9.82 9.09
N LYS A 31 26.69 8.85 8.18
CA LYS A 31 26.43 9.03 6.74
C LYS A 31 24.93 9.09 6.39
N LEU A 32 24.06 8.50 7.21
CA LEU A 32 22.60 8.63 7.13
C LEU A 32 22.11 9.97 7.72
N GLU A 33 22.86 10.54 8.66
CA GLU A 33 22.63 11.89 9.21
C GLU A 33 22.83 13.01 8.18
N GLN A 34 23.27 12.76 6.95
CA GLN A 34 23.37 13.84 5.95
C GLN A 34 22.22 13.85 4.92
N SER A 35 21.47 12.75 4.78
CA SER A 35 20.30 12.70 3.89
C SER A 35 18.95 12.86 4.61
N ILE A 36 18.95 12.79 5.95
CA ILE A 36 17.74 12.91 6.80
C ILE A 36 17.47 14.38 7.20
N TYR A 37 18.42 15.28 6.94
CA TYR A 37 18.30 16.67 7.35
C TYR A 37 17.59 17.55 6.32
N TRP A 38 16.40 17.99 6.74
CA TRP A 38 15.59 19.14 6.31
C TRP A 38 14.68 18.94 5.08
N ASN A 39 13.37 18.88 5.35
CA ASN A 39 12.24 18.71 4.42
C ASN A 39 12.00 17.29 3.89
N VAL A 40 11.81 16.34 4.81
CA VAL A 40 11.06 15.12 4.48
C VAL A 40 9.59 15.52 4.29
N ASP A 41 9.17 15.72 3.04
CA ASP A 41 7.77 15.96 2.70
C ASP A 41 7.05 14.67 2.24
N ARG A 42 7.74 13.53 2.28
CA ARG A 42 7.25 12.23 1.81
C ARG A 42 7.55 11.15 2.83
N ILE A 43 6.61 10.26 3.07
CA ILE A 43 6.80 9.05 3.86
C ILE A 43 6.66 7.84 2.95
N PHE A 44 7.63 6.95 3.00
CA PHE A 44 7.60 5.65 2.32
C PHE A 44 7.59 4.53 3.37
N VAL A 45 6.59 3.65 3.29
CA VAL A 45 6.49 2.45 4.13
C VAL A 45 6.30 1.23 3.23
N ASP A 46 7.13 0.21 3.45
CA ASP A 46 7.07 -1.05 2.71
C ASP A 46 6.98 -2.23 3.69
N LEU A 47 6.02 -3.11 3.46
CA LEU A 47 5.75 -4.28 4.26
C LEU A 47 5.90 -5.51 3.37
N ASN A 48 7.01 -6.22 3.54
CA ASN A 48 7.44 -7.30 2.65
C ASN A 48 7.71 -8.59 3.40
N TRP A 49 7.70 -9.71 2.68
CA TRP A 49 8.26 -10.96 3.18
C TRP A 49 9.78 -10.95 3.00
N SER A 50 10.52 -11.34 4.04
CA SER A 50 11.96 -11.58 3.91
C SER A 50 12.21 -12.71 2.92
N GLN A 51 13.17 -12.51 2.00
CA GLN A 51 13.59 -13.54 1.04
C GLN A 51 14.63 -14.52 1.62
N ASN A 52 14.89 -14.47 2.93
CA ASN A 52 15.92 -15.31 3.55
C ASN A 52 15.51 -16.78 3.60
N ARG A 53 16.37 -17.65 3.06
CA ARG A 53 16.17 -19.11 3.00
C ARG A 53 16.18 -19.81 4.36
N SER A 54 16.62 -19.13 5.42
CA SER A 54 16.88 -19.72 6.75
C SER A 54 15.68 -19.68 7.71
N CYS A 55 14.70 -18.80 7.47
CA CYS A 55 13.41 -18.79 8.17
C CYS A 55 12.33 -18.55 7.11
N PRO A 56 11.28 -19.37 7.05
CA PRO A 56 10.22 -19.12 6.08
C PRO A 56 9.52 -17.79 6.42
N ASN A 57 9.87 -16.76 5.65
CA ASN A 57 9.17 -15.49 5.51
C ASN A 57 8.87 -14.72 6.82
N PRO A 58 9.86 -14.23 7.59
CA PRO A 58 9.57 -13.18 8.57
C PRO A 58 9.14 -11.90 7.83
N GLU A 59 8.10 -11.23 8.32
CA GLU A 59 7.68 -9.93 7.82
C GLU A 59 8.76 -8.89 8.08
N VAL A 60 9.08 -8.10 7.06
CA VAL A 60 10.06 -7.02 7.10
C VAL A 60 9.32 -5.70 6.89
N ILE A 61 9.38 -4.84 7.90
CA ILE A 61 8.85 -3.49 7.85
C ILE A 61 9.99 -2.57 7.45
N GLN A 62 9.82 -1.77 6.42
CA GLN A 62 10.77 -0.74 6.02
C GLN A 62 10.10 0.63 6.08
N VAL A 63 10.79 1.59 6.68
CA VAL A 63 10.38 3.01 6.69
C VAL A 63 11.51 3.81 6.07
N GLN A 64 11.23 4.60 5.03
CA GLN A 64 12.25 5.32 4.24
C GLN A 64 13.39 4.40 3.79
N HIS A 65 13.04 3.24 3.23
CA HIS A 65 14.00 2.21 2.78
C HIS A 65 14.91 1.61 3.87
N THR A 66 14.68 1.95 5.14
CA THR A 66 15.45 1.41 6.26
C THR A 66 14.67 0.27 6.91
N PRO A 67 15.22 -0.95 6.99
CA PRO A 67 14.56 -2.09 7.62
C PRO A 67 14.46 -1.89 9.13
N MET A 68 13.27 -2.07 9.66
CA MET A 68 12.96 -1.94 11.09
C MET A 68 12.98 -3.32 11.75
N PRO A 69 13.59 -3.46 12.93
CA PRO A 69 13.69 -4.76 13.63
C PRO A 69 12.36 -5.22 14.24
N SER A 70 11.44 -4.29 14.52
CA SER A 70 10.11 -4.57 15.05
C SER A 70 9.12 -3.48 14.66
N LYS A 71 7.82 -3.75 14.86
CA LYS A 71 6.76 -2.76 14.59
C LYS A 71 6.87 -1.53 15.50
N GLU A 72 7.26 -1.72 16.75
CA GLU A 72 7.41 -0.65 17.74
C GLU A 72 8.52 0.32 17.29
N LYS A 73 9.63 -0.21 16.76
CA LYS A 73 10.70 0.61 16.20
C LYS A 73 10.31 1.33 14.93
N ALA A 74 9.49 0.72 14.07
CA ALA A 74 8.93 1.41 12.91
C ALA A 74 8.06 2.60 13.33
N ILE A 75 7.23 2.44 14.36
CA ILE A 75 6.38 3.50 14.92
C ILE A 75 7.22 4.62 15.55
N GLU A 76 8.25 4.27 16.34
CA GLU A 76 9.17 5.24 16.94
C GLU A 76 9.88 6.07 15.87
N TYR A 77 10.36 5.41 14.81
CA TYR A 77 11.03 6.07 13.70
C TYR A 77 10.08 6.97 12.89
N LEU A 78 8.84 6.54 12.65
CA LEU A 78 7.82 7.38 12.02
C LEU A 78 7.50 8.62 12.84
N ARG A 79 7.35 8.49 14.17
CA ARG A 79 7.14 9.65 15.06
C ARG A 79 8.32 10.61 14.98
N HIS A 80 9.55 10.09 15.01
CA HIS A 80 10.74 10.91 14.85
C HIS A 80 10.74 11.69 13.52
N ILE A 81 10.34 11.06 12.41
CA ILE A 81 10.20 11.75 11.12
C ILE A 81 9.15 12.86 11.24
N LEU A 82 7.98 12.57 11.79
CA LEU A 82 6.88 13.53 11.94
C LEU A 82 7.27 14.73 12.82
N ASP A 83 7.99 14.50 13.91
CA ASP A 83 8.44 15.53 14.85
C ASP A 83 9.46 16.48 14.21
N ASN A 84 10.30 15.98 13.32
CA ASN A 84 11.33 16.75 12.63
C ASN A 84 10.91 17.30 11.25
N SER A 85 9.78 16.84 10.72
CA SER A 85 9.26 17.33 9.44
C SER A 85 8.52 18.65 9.62
N PHE A 86 8.52 19.50 8.59
CA PHE A 86 7.67 20.70 8.55
C PHE A 86 6.23 20.33 8.14
N ARG A 87 6.11 19.55 7.07
CA ARG A 87 4.83 19.10 6.50
C ARG A 87 5.04 17.85 5.66
N ILE A 88 4.19 16.84 5.84
CA ILE A 88 4.14 15.64 4.99
C ILE A 88 3.06 15.82 3.93
N ARG A 89 3.46 15.77 2.66
CA ARG A 89 2.59 15.90 1.49
C ARG A 89 2.35 14.57 0.78
N ARG A 90 3.25 13.60 0.91
CA ARG A 90 3.14 12.33 0.18
C ARG A 90 3.27 11.14 1.10
N LEU A 91 2.41 10.15 0.91
CA LEU A 91 2.51 8.85 1.56
C LEU A 91 2.47 7.74 0.51
N ASP A 92 3.53 6.94 0.47
CA ASP A 92 3.61 5.71 -0.33
C ASP A 92 3.57 4.50 0.63
N LEU A 93 2.49 3.72 0.57
CA LEU A 93 2.32 2.48 1.33
C LEU A 93 2.39 1.29 0.37
N ASN A 94 3.39 0.43 0.54
CA ASN A 94 3.48 -0.83 -0.17
C ASN A 94 3.23 -1.99 0.79
N ILE A 95 2.19 -2.76 0.53
CA ILE A 95 1.64 -3.79 1.41
C ILE A 95 1.67 -5.12 0.65
N GLN A 96 2.76 -5.87 0.86
CA GLN A 96 2.97 -7.19 0.28
C GLN A 96 2.79 -8.34 1.27
N VAL A 97 2.39 -8.03 2.50
CA VAL A 97 2.06 -8.98 3.59
C VAL A 97 0.58 -8.82 3.98
N SER A 98 0.00 -9.82 4.63
CA SER A 98 -1.42 -9.84 5.03
C SER A 98 -1.69 -9.23 6.40
N THR A 99 -0.69 -8.67 7.08
CA THR A 99 -0.84 -8.19 8.47
C THR A 99 -1.49 -6.82 8.54
N GLU A 100 -2.82 -6.83 8.63
CA GLU A 100 -3.65 -5.62 8.74
C GLU A 100 -3.37 -4.81 10.01
N SER A 101 -3.04 -5.47 11.13
CA SER A 101 -2.76 -4.79 12.41
C SER A 101 -1.58 -3.84 12.30
N VAL A 102 -0.47 -4.24 11.66
CA VAL A 102 0.73 -3.39 11.51
C VAL A 102 0.44 -2.19 10.61
N VAL A 103 -0.34 -2.40 9.54
CA VAL A 103 -0.75 -1.31 8.64
C VAL A 103 -1.61 -0.30 9.40
N ASN A 104 -2.60 -0.77 10.16
CA ASN A 104 -3.48 0.12 10.93
C ASN A 104 -2.72 0.86 12.03
N ASP A 105 -1.81 0.20 12.77
CA ASP A 105 -0.96 0.85 13.78
C ASP A 105 -0.13 1.99 13.17
N ILE A 106 0.42 1.78 11.96
CA ILE A 106 1.18 2.80 11.22
C ILE A 106 0.26 3.95 10.76
N LEU A 107 -0.91 3.64 10.23
CA LEU A 107 -1.89 4.63 9.78
C LEU A 107 -2.40 5.49 10.94
N ASP A 108 -2.60 4.90 12.11
CA ASP A 108 -3.07 5.61 13.31
C ASP A 108 -2.07 6.67 13.78
N VAL A 109 -0.77 6.38 13.69
CA VAL A 109 0.30 7.36 13.97
C VAL A 109 0.22 8.55 13.00
N LEU A 110 -0.11 8.30 11.73
CA LEU A 110 -0.22 9.34 10.70
C LEU A 110 -1.51 10.16 10.85
N ASN A 111 -2.62 9.50 11.19
CA ASN A 111 -3.95 10.12 11.34
C ASN A 111 -3.99 11.20 12.43
N GLY A 112 -3.22 11.02 13.51
CA GLY A 112 -3.23 11.92 14.67
C GLY A 112 -2.32 13.14 14.55
N HIS A 113 -1.56 13.30 13.46
CA HIS A 113 -0.45 14.24 13.43
C HIS A 113 -0.73 15.49 12.58
N ALA A 114 -0.68 16.68 13.20
CA ALA A 114 -1.05 17.96 12.56
C ALA A 114 -0.21 18.34 11.33
N LYS A 115 1.00 17.78 11.21
CA LYS A 115 1.90 18.01 10.07
C LYS A 115 1.61 17.13 8.86
N VAL A 116 0.70 16.16 8.99
CA VAL A 116 0.27 15.32 7.88
C VAL A 116 -0.81 16.09 7.12
N GLN A 117 -0.45 16.60 5.95
CA GLN A 117 -1.28 17.40 5.05
C GLN A 117 -1.04 16.90 3.63
N LEU A 118 -1.52 15.68 3.40
CA LEU A 118 -1.27 14.89 2.20
C LEU A 118 -1.88 15.54 0.97
N GLU A 119 -1.06 15.68 -0.06
CA GLU A 119 -1.44 15.97 -1.43
C GLU A 119 -1.50 14.69 -2.26
N GLU A 120 -0.68 13.69 -1.92
CA GLU A 120 -0.56 12.42 -2.64
C GLU A 120 -0.61 11.22 -1.67
N LEU A 121 -1.52 10.28 -1.92
CA LEU A 121 -1.61 9.00 -1.21
C LEU A 121 -1.54 7.85 -2.20
N PHE A 122 -0.53 6.99 -2.10
CA PHE A 122 -0.41 5.79 -2.94
C PHE A 122 -0.43 4.54 -2.10
N VAL A 123 -1.39 3.65 -2.35
CA VAL A 123 -1.53 2.37 -1.64
C VAL A 123 -1.35 1.22 -2.61
N ARG A 124 -0.18 0.58 -2.61
CA ARG A 124 0.07 -0.63 -3.38
C ARG A 124 -0.21 -1.84 -2.50
N ARG A 125 -1.32 -2.55 -2.76
CA ARG A 125 -1.64 -3.82 -2.08
C ARG A 125 -1.50 -5.01 -3.02
N ARG A 126 -0.98 -6.13 -2.50
CA ARG A 126 -0.86 -7.40 -3.24
C ARG A 126 -2.01 -8.38 -2.96
N TYR A 127 -2.54 -8.38 -1.74
CA TYR A 127 -3.60 -9.30 -1.33
C TYR A 127 -4.99 -8.73 -1.60
N VAL A 128 -5.88 -9.63 -2.01
CA VAL A 128 -7.29 -9.37 -2.24
C VAL A 128 -8.05 -9.63 -0.93
N GLY A 129 -9.13 -8.89 -0.68
CA GLY A 129 -9.98 -9.01 0.51
C GLY A 129 -9.56 -8.14 1.70
N SER A 130 -8.30 -7.67 1.74
CA SER A 130 -7.83 -6.82 2.84
C SER A 130 -8.43 -5.42 2.81
N LYS A 131 -8.97 -4.99 3.95
CA LYS A 131 -9.58 -3.68 4.19
C LYS A 131 -8.79 -2.97 5.30
N PHE A 132 -8.30 -1.76 5.04
CA PHE A 132 -7.52 -1.01 6.04
C PHE A 132 -8.37 0.11 6.64
N SER A 133 -8.81 -0.10 7.89
CA SER A 133 -9.68 0.85 8.60
C SER A 133 -9.03 2.22 8.76
N GLY A 134 -7.70 2.29 8.90
CA GLY A 134 -6.95 3.53 9.05
C GLY A 134 -6.92 4.42 7.80
N LEU A 135 -7.23 3.91 6.59
CA LEU A 135 -7.20 4.70 5.37
C LEU A 135 -8.36 5.69 5.27
N VAL A 136 -9.55 5.30 5.74
CA VAL A 136 -10.75 6.14 5.71
C VAL A 136 -10.56 7.44 6.51
N PRO A 137 -10.15 7.41 7.79
CA PRO A 137 -9.88 8.65 8.54
C PRO A 137 -8.71 9.44 7.95
N LEU A 138 -7.69 8.78 7.38
CA LEU A 138 -6.54 9.47 6.75
C LEU A 138 -6.96 10.31 5.55
N ILE A 139 -7.79 9.74 4.68
CA ILE A 139 -8.29 10.46 3.51
C ILE A 139 -9.18 11.63 3.95
N ARG A 140 -10.06 11.41 4.93
CA ARG A 140 -10.96 12.45 5.45
C ARG A 140 -10.21 13.60 6.13
N SER A 141 -9.19 13.32 6.94
CA SER A 141 -8.40 14.37 7.62
C SER A 141 -7.61 15.23 6.64
N ASN A 142 -7.31 14.70 5.45
CA ASN A 142 -6.57 15.38 4.38
C ASN A 142 -7.47 15.83 3.22
N ALA A 143 -8.79 15.89 3.40
CA ALA A 143 -9.75 16.15 2.33
C ALA A 143 -9.45 17.43 1.52
N LYS A 144 -9.01 18.49 2.21
CA LYS A 144 -8.73 19.81 1.61
C LYS A 144 -7.40 19.90 0.87
N THR A 145 -6.46 18.99 1.14
CA THR A 145 -5.11 19.05 0.58
C THR A 145 -4.86 17.97 -0.46
N LEU A 146 -5.61 16.87 -0.41
CA LEU A 146 -5.45 15.75 -1.33
C LEU A 146 -5.75 16.15 -2.76
N LYS A 147 -4.78 15.85 -3.64
CA LYS A 147 -4.89 15.99 -5.10
C LYS A 147 -4.90 14.64 -5.78
N GLN A 148 -4.21 13.65 -5.23
CA GLN A 148 -4.06 12.35 -5.87
C GLN A 148 -4.20 11.21 -4.88
N ILE A 149 -5.01 10.22 -5.24
CA ILE A 149 -5.16 8.97 -4.50
C ILE A 149 -4.95 7.79 -5.44
N GLY A 150 -4.04 6.90 -5.08
CA GLY A 150 -3.60 5.77 -5.87
C GLY A 150 -4.01 4.42 -5.27
N LYS A 151 -4.74 3.60 -6.05
CA LYS A 151 -5.00 2.17 -5.81
C LYS A 151 -5.68 1.86 -4.46
N ILE A 152 -6.62 2.71 -4.05
CA ILE A 152 -7.46 2.43 -2.87
C ILE A 152 -8.62 1.49 -3.21
N GLY A 153 -9.11 0.77 -2.22
CA GLY A 153 -10.27 -0.10 -2.37
C GLY A 153 -11.54 0.69 -2.69
N LEU A 154 -12.45 0.13 -3.48
CA LEU A 154 -13.70 0.77 -3.84
C LEU A 154 -14.63 0.90 -2.63
N GLY A 155 -14.64 -0.10 -1.76
CA GLY A 155 -15.36 -0.05 -0.49
C GLY A 155 -14.79 0.94 0.51
N GLU A 156 -13.47 1.11 0.53
CA GLU A 156 -12.80 2.18 1.29
C GLU A 156 -13.14 3.56 0.71
N ALA A 157 -13.09 3.72 -0.62
CA ALA A 157 -13.37 4.97 -1.32
C ALA A 157 -14.76 5.51 -1.01
N ILE A 158 -15.81 4.67 -1.04
CA ILE A 158 -17.17 5.15 -0.76
C ILE A 158 -17.37 5.62 0.69
N LYS A 159 -16.51 5.18 1.62
CA LYS A 159 -16.54 5.62 3.02
C LYS A 159 -15.68 6.87 3.20
N ALA A 160 -14.57 6.95 2.49
CA ALA A 160 -13.56 7.98 2.68
C ALA A 160 -13.88 9.29 1.94
N LEU A 161 -14.36 9.19 0.71
CA LEU A 161 -14.59 10.34 -0.16
C LEU A 161 -15.84 11.13 0.26
N SER A 162 -15.83 12.43 -0.02
CA SER A 162 -16.93 13.37 0.20
C SER A 162 -16.94 14.44 -0.90
N ASP A 163 -17.97 15.28 -0.90
CA ASP A 163 -18.08 16.48 -1.74
C ASP A 163 -17.00 17.53 -1.48
N GLU A 164 -16.31 17.47 -0.34
CA GLU A 164 -15.13 18.30 -0.05
C GLU A 164 -13.86 17.86 -0.79
N ILE A 165 -13.85 16.64 -1.36
CA ILE A 165 -12.66 16.04 -1.98
C ILE A 165 -12.73 16.18 -3.50
N HIS A 166 -11.79 16.96 -4.04
CA HIS A 166 -11.60 17.17 -5.48
C HIS A 166 -10.19 16.77 -5.90
N LEU A 167 -10.06 15.68 -6.65
CA LEU A 167 -8.77 15.09 -7.00
C LEU A 167 -8.40 15.37 -8.46
N GLU A 168 -7.13 15.58 -8.75
CA GLU A 168 -6.62 15.50 -10.11
C GLU A 168 -6.65 14.03 -10.60
N ARG A 169 -6.30 13.09 -9.72
CA ARG A 169 -6.21 11.66 -10.06
C ARG A 169 -6.76 10.77 -8.96
N LEU A 170 -7.67 9.88 -9.33
CA LEU A 170 -8.15 8.80 -8.50
C LEU A 170 -7.83 7.45 -9.16
N SER A 171 -7.23 6.54 -8.41
CA SER A 171 -7.10 5.15 -8.81
C SER A 171 -7.78 4.23 -7.82
N LEU A 172 -8.68 3.40 -8.34
CA LEU A 172 -9.53 2.49 -7.58
C LEU A 172 -9.23 1.04 -7.96
N ILE A 173 -9.42 0.17 -6.98
CA ILE A 173 -9.47 -1.29 -7.17
C ILE A 173 -10.71 -1.85 -6.48
N ASN A 174 -11.25 -2.98 -6.95
CA ASN A 174 -12.38 -3.65 -6.29
C ASN A 174 -11.96 -4.84 -5.42
N PHE A 175 -10.67 -4.95 -5.13
CA PHE A 175 -10.10 -6.12 -4.46
C PHE A 175 -10.53 -6.21 -2.99
N ASP A 176 -10.87 -5.08 -2.38
CA ASP A 176 -11.42 -5.01 -1.03
C ASP A 176 -12.87 -5.49 -0.94
N LEU A 177 -13.54 -5.77 -2.07
CA LEU A 177 -14.91 -6.29 -2.09
C LEU A 177 -14.98 -7.82 -2.21
N VAL A 178 -13.83 -8.48 -2.33
CA VAL A 178 -13.76 -9.94 -2.43
C VAL A 178 -13.81 -10.51 -1.03
N GLU A 179 -14.84 -11.30 -0.76
CA GLU A 179 -14.98 -12.00 0.51
C GLU A 179 -14.23 -13.34 0.49
N GLN A 180 -14.04 -13.96 1.66
CA GLN A 180 -13.32 -15.24 1.77
C GLN A 180 -13.95 -16.31 0.85
N ASP A 181 -13.11 -17.08 0.16
CA ASP A 181 -13.46 -18.14 -0.80
C ASP A 181 -14.22 -17.69 -2.06
N GLN A 182 -14.39 -16.38 -2.26
CA GLN A 182 -15.03 -15.86 -3.46
C GLN A 182 -14.05 -15.87 -4.65
N ARG A 183 -14.51 -16.41 -5.78
CA ARG A 183 -13.77 -16.29 -7.04
C ARG A 183 -13.68 -14.84 -7.50
N LEU A 184 -12.52 -14.46 -8.03
CA LEU A 184 -12.25 -13.11 -8.51
C LEU A 184 -13.09 -12.73 -9.74
N ASP A 185 -13.60 -13.71 -10.48
CA ASP A 185 -14.47 -13.54 -11.65
C ASP A 185 -15.96 -13.77 -11.34
N SER A 186 -16.35 -13.81 -10.05
CA SER A 186 -17.74 -14.10 -9.67
C SER A 186 -18.72 -13.00 -10.09
N GLU A 187 -19.95 -13.40 -10.44
CA GLU A 187 -21.03 -12.44 -10.74
C GLU A 187 -21.41 -11.65 -9.48
N GLU A 188 -21.26 -12.22 -8.28
CA GLU A 188 -21.49 -11.51 -7.02
C GLU A 188 -20.50 -10.35 -6.82
N LEU A 189 -19.19 -10.55 -7.07
CA LEU A 189 -18.21 -9.47 -7.06
C LEU A 189 -18.54 -8.41 -8.11
N ALA A 190 -19.02 -8.84 -9.29
CA ALA A 190 -19.45 -7.93 -10.34
C ALA A 190 -20.64 -7.06 -9.90
N GLN A 191 -21.65 -7.67 -9.28
CA GLN A 191 -22.83 -6.99 -8.75
C GLN A 191 -22.46 -6.02 -7.61
N ASN A 192 -21.64 -6.46 -6.67
CA ASN A 192 -21.13 -5.62 -5.58
C ASN A 192 -20.35 -4.42 -6.15
N SER A 193 -19.42 -4.66 -7.08
CA SER A 193 -18.66 -3.58 -7.73
C SER A 193 -19.59 -2.56 -8.38
N ARG A 194 -20.60 -3.01 -9.16
CA ARG A 194 -21.60 -2.12 -9.79
C ARG A 194 -22.40 -1.32 -8.76
N PHE A 195 -22.78 -1.93 -7.64
CA PHE A 195 -23.47 -1.25 -6.55
C PHE A 195 -22.61 -0.13 -5.94
N TYR A 196 -21.35 -0.43 -5.62
CA TYR A 196 -20.43 0.56 -5.04
C TYR A 196 -20.07 1.68 -6.04
N ILE A 197 -19.94 1.38 -7.34
CA ILE A 197 -19.75 2.39 -8.39
C ILE A 197 -20.94 3.36 -8.44
N ARG A 198 -22.18 2.85 -8.34
CA ARG A 198 -23.38 3.72 -8.25
C ARG A 198 -23.37 4.57 -6.99
N ARG A 199 -22.95 4.02 -5.86
CA ARG A 199 -22.81 4.76 -4.60
C ARG A 199 -21.79 5.89 -4.73
N LEU A 200 -20.62 5.60 -5.31
CA LEU A 200 -19.58 6.60 -5.54
C LEU A 200 -20.10 7.80 -6.36
N ALA A 201 -20.93 7.55 -7.38
CA ALA A 201 -21.56 8.59 -8.17
C ALA A 201 -22.42 9.58 -7.35
N GLY A 202 -22.96 9.14 -6.21
CA GLY A 202 -23.83 9.94 -5.35
C GLY A 202 -23.11 10.68 -4.22
N ILE A 203 -21.79 10.54 -4.08
CA ILE A 203 -21.03 11.13 -2.96
C ILE A 203 -20.74 12.63 -3.16
N GLY A 204 -20.65 13.08 -4.41
CA GLY A 204 -20.32 14.47 -4.75
C GLY A 204 -18.82 14.76 -4.94
N THR A 205 -17.95 13.79 -4.67
CA THR A 205 -16.51 13.89 -4.98
C THR A 205 -16.29 14.01 -6.49
N THR A 206 -15.27 14.77 -6.91
CA THR A 206 -14.92 14.96 -8.32
C THR A 206 -13.47 14.58 -8.58
N PHE A 207 -13.19 14.09 -9.79
CA PHE A 207 -11.81 13.83 -10.19
C PHE A 207 -11.59 13.82 -11.70
N ASP A 208 -10.51 14.45 -12.17
CA ASP A 208 -10.26 14.61 -13.62
C ASP A 208 -9.84 13.29 -14.29
N HIS A 209 -9.04 12.50 -13.60
CA HIS A 209 -8.50 11.24 -14.09
C HIS A 209 -8.89 10.06 -13.20
N LEU A 210 -9.52 9.05 -13.80
CA LEU A 210 -9.81 7.77 -13.17
C LEU A 210 -8.93 6.65 -13.73
N SER A 211 -8.27 5.88 -12.86
CA SER A 211 -7.66 4.60 -13.19
C SER A 211 -8.29 3.48 -12.36
N TYR A 212 -9.09 2.63 -13.00
CA TYR A 212 -9.79 1.54 -12.33
C TYR A 212 -9.15 0.19 -12.67
N THR A 213 -8.76 -0.60 -11.67
CA THR A 213 -8.23 -1.95 -11.87
C THR A 213 -9.12 -2.98 -11.17
N CYS A 214 -9.58 -4.00 -11.90
CA CYS A 214 -10.50 -4.99 -11.35
C CYS A 214 -10.41 -6.33 -12.07
N PHE A 215 -11.01 -7.36 -11.48
CA PHE A 215 -11.25 -8.62 -12.18
C PHE A 215 -12.57 -8.63 -12.96
N THR A 216 -13.61 -8.01 -12.42
CA THR A 216 -14.95 -7.91 -13.04
C THR A 216 -15.72 -6.69 -12.51
N GLY A 217 -16.89 -6.39 -13.09
CA GLY A 217 -17.83 -5.43 -12.53
C GLY A 217 -17.65 -3.96 -12.93
N PHE A 218 -16.59 -3.61 -13.67
CA PHE A 218 -16.39 -2.27 -14.22
C PHE A 218 -16.35 -2.29 -15.75
N GLU A 219 -17.42 -1.77 -16.35
CA GLU A 219 -17.57 -1.68 -17.81
C GLU A 219 -17.94 -0.26 -18.18
N ILE A 220 -17.02 0.47 -18.82
CA ILE A 220 -17.16 1.90 -19.13
C ILE A 220 -18.39 2.18 -20.00
N THR A 221 -18.82 1.23 -20.82
CA THR A 221 -19.98 1.36 -21.71
C THR A 221 -21.33 1.14 -21.01
N LYS A 222 -21.34 0.66 -19.76
CA LYS A 222 -22.57 0.36 -19.01
C LYS A 222 -22.96 1.50 -18.07
N MET A 223 -24.26 1.63 -17.84
CA MET A 223 -24.89 2.72 -17.08
C MET A 223 -24.30 2.99 -15.67
N PRO A 224 -23.91 1.98 -14.85
CA PRO A 224 -23.29 2.27 -13.56
C PRO A 224 -22.00 3.10 -13.69
N ALA A 225 -21.12 2.71 -14.63
CA ALA A 225 -19.85 3.39 -14.85
C ALA A 225 -20.07 4.74 -15.54
N LEU A 226 -20.89 4.81 -16.60
CA LEU A 226 -21.18 6.08 -17.29
C LEU A 226 -21.77 7.13 -16.36
N ASN A 227 -22.72 6.74 -15.49
CA ASN A 227 -23.31 7.67 -14.54
C ASN A 227 -22.26 8.17 -13.53
N MET A 228 -21.45 7.27 -12.98
CA MET A 228 -20.38 7.64 -12.06
C MET A 228 -19.37 8.60 -12.71
N LEU A 229 -18.92 8.30 -13.94
CA LEU A 229 -17.99 9.15 -14.68
C LEU A 229 -18.55 10.56 -14.90
N ARG A 230 -19.86 10.68 -15.20
CA ARG A 230 -20.52 11.98 -15.37
C ARG A 230 -20.66 12.74 -14.05
N GLN A 231 -21.20 12.10 -13.01
CA GLN A 231 -21.44 12.74 -11.71
C GLN A 231 -20.14 13.18 -11.04
N CYS A 232 -19.08 12.38 -11.16
CA CYS A 232 -17.75 12.72 -10.64
C CYS A 232 -16.94 13.62 -11.57
N LYS A 233 -17.52 14.11 -12.68
CA LYS A 233 -16.89 15.03 -13.66
C LYS A 233 -15.57 14.53 -14.24
N VAL A 234 -15.50 13.23 -14.54
CA VAL A 234 -14.28 12.58 -15.01
C VAL A 234 -14.01 12.90 -16.47
N CYS A 235 -12.86 13.50 -16.77
CA CYS A 235 -12.43 13.81 -18.14
C CYS A 235 -11.74 12.61 -18.81
N TYR A 236 -10.97 11.85 -18.04
CA TYR A 236 -10.16 10.75 -18.55
C TYR A 236 -10.36 9.50 -17.71
N SER A 237 -10.65 8.38 -18.36
CA SER A 237 -10.73 7.09 -17.68
C SER A 237 -9.85 6.04 -18.35
N LYS A 238 -9.22 5.22 -17.51
CA LYS A 238 -8.55 3.99 -17.89
C LYS A 238 -9.11 2.87 -17.04
N ALA A 239 -9.60 1.81 -17.68
CA ALA A 239 -9.88 0.55 -17.01
C ALA A 239 -8.79 -0.48 -17.31
N THR A 240 -8.51 -1.36 -16.36
CA THR A 240 -7.62 -2.52 -16.53
C THR A 240 -8.30 -3.72 -15.89
N VAL A 241 -8.62 -4.72 -16.70
CA VAL A 241 -9.27 -5.95 -16.25
C VAL A 241 -8.23 -7.05 -16.13
N THR A 242 -7.93 -7.48 -14.90
CA THR A 242 -7.00 -8.58 -14.62
C THR A 242 -7.77 -9.89 -14.65
N GLY A 243 -7.41 -10.89 -15.46
CA GLY A 243 -8.03 -12.24 -15.36
C GLY A 243 -8.38 -12.94 -16.67
N ASN A 244 -8.37 -12.25 -17.80
CA ASN A 244 -8.35 -12.87 -19.13
C ASN A 244 -7.10 -12.37 -19.86
N SER A 245 -6.55 -13.18 -20.77
CA SER A 245 -5.37 -12.93 -21.62
C SER A 245 -5.50 -11.73 -22.59
N PHE A 246 -6.37 -10.78 -22.27
CA PHE A 246 -6.46 -9.46 -22.87
C PHE A 246 -6.34 -8.42 -21.75
N ASP A 247 -5.16 -7.81 -21.63
CA ASP A 247 -5.02 -6.48 -21.02
C ASP A 247 -5.81 -5.49 -21.90
N ALA A 248 -7.13 -5.46 -21.74
CA ALA A 248 -7.98 -4.51 -22.43
C ALA A 248 -7.82 -3.15 -21.74
N ILE A 249 -6.89 -2.34 -22.22
CA ILE A 249 -6.82 -0.94 -21.84
C ILE A 249 -7.94 -0.20 -22.58
N CYS A 250 -9.11 -0.09 -21.96
CA CYS A 250 -10.11 0.87 -22.41
C CYS A 250 -9.65 2.27 -21.99
N ARG A 251 -9.03 2.99 -22.93
CA ARG A 251 -8.80 4.44 -22.79
C ARG A 251 -10.00 5.16 -23.38
N SER A 252 -10.77 5.81 -22.53
CA SER A 252 -11.86 6.67 -22.98
C SER A 252 -11.56 8.09 -22.54
N LYS A 253 -11.38 9.00 -23.50
CA LYS A 253 -11.65 10.42 -23.26
C LYS A 253 -13.16 10.52 -23.12
N VAL A 254 -13.62 10.78 -21.91
CA VAL A 254 -15.04 11.05 -21.69
C VAL A 254 -15.19 12.53 -22.01
N PHE A 255 -15.67 12.83 -23.22
CA PHE A 255 -16.17 14.17 -23.52
C PHE A 255 -17.51 14.27 -22.79
N VAL A 256 -17.51 14.93 -21.63
CA VAL A 256 -18.73 15.35 -20.93
C VAL A 256 -19.15 16.69 -21.50
#